data_AF-A0A7V3YGR5-F1
#
_entry.id   AF-A0A7V3YGR5-F1
#
_cell.length_a   1.000
_cell.length_b   1.000
_cell.length_c   1.000
_cell.angle_alpha   90.00
_cell.angle_beta   90.00
_cell.angle_gamma   90.00
#
_symmetry.space_group_name_H-M   'P 1'
#
loop_
_entity.id
_entity.type
_entity.pdbx_description
1 polymer ?
#
loop_
_entity_poly.entity_id
_entity_poly.type
_entity_poly.pdbx_seq_one_letter_code
_entity_poly.pdbx_strand_id
1 'polypeptide(L)'
;MKYRIDPAILASYPGYLRGVLVLSEMANHGEQEDVVRLLREAERTARERYTLETLRDDPKIASWREAFMKFGTNPNRYPPSIENLLRRVLKGG
;
A
#
# COMPACT_ATOMS: atom_id res chain seq x y z
N MET A 1 -10.66 -13.59 16.38
CA MET A 1 -10.68 -12.47 15.43
C MET A 1 -12.01 -12.45 14.70
N LYS A 2 -12.76 -11.34 14.70
CA LYS A 2 -13.95 -11.16 13.86
C LYS A 2 -13.56 -10.27 12.69
N TYR A 3 -13.66 -10.79 11.47
CA TYR A 3 -13.42 -10.05 10.24
C TYR A 3 -14.74 -9.87 9.49
N ARG A 4 -15.06 -8.64 9.10
CA ARG A 4 -16.28 -8.31 8.34
C ARG A 4 -15.95 -7.22 7.33
N ILE A 5 -16.59 -7.28 6.17
CA ILE A 5 -16.59 -6.23 5.16
C ILE A 5 -17.98 -5.62 5.18
N ASP A 6 -18.06 -4.29 5.17
CA ASP A 6 -19.33 -3.59 5.05
C ASP A 6 -19.96 -3.87 3.67
N PRO A 7 -21.24 -4.31 3.59
CA PRO A 7 -21.90 -4.58 2.32
C PRO A 7 -21.83 -3.41 1.33
N ALA A 8 -21.79 -2.17 1.79
CA ALA A 8 -21.69 -0.98 0.93
C ALA A 8 -20.40 -0.97 0.09
N ILE A 9 -19.32 -1.58 0.60
CA ILE A 9 -18.06 -1.72 -0.14
C ILE A 9 -18.25 -2.65 -1.34
N LEU A 10 -18.90 -3.80 -1.14
CA LEU A 10 -19.14 -4.79 -2.20
C LEU A 10 -20.15 -4.28 -3.24
N ALA A 11 -21.15 -3.52 -2.79
CA ALA A 11 -22.12 -2.87 -3.69
C ALA A 11 -21.44 -1.80 -4.56
N SER A 12 -20.53 -1.01 -3.99
CA SER A 12 -19.81 0.04 -4.72
C SER A 12 -18.69 -0.52 -5.62
N TYR A 13 -18.13 -1.68 -5.26
CA TYR A 13 -17.03 -2.31 -6.00
C TYR A 13 -17.28 -3.82 -6.18
N PRO A 14 -18.16 -4.23 -7.11
CA PRO A 14 -18.52 -5.64 -7.30
C PRO A 14 -17.35 -6.55 -7.69
N GLY A 15 -16.31 -5.98 -8.30
CA GLY A 15 -15.07 -6.71 -8.64
C GLY A 15 -14.04 -6.78 -7.51
N TYR A 16 -14.34 -6.23 -6.31
CA TYR A 16 -13.41 -6.25 -5.20
C TYR A 16 -13.26 -7.67 -4.63
N LEU A 17 -12.04 -8.19 -4.71
CA LEU A 17 -11.67 -9.47 -4.12
C LEU A 17 -10.81 -9.24 -2.89
N ARG A 18 -11.13 -9.93 -1.79
CA ARG A 18 -10.39 -9.81 -0.54
C ARG A 18 -10.04 -11.18 0.02
N GLY A 19 -8.76 -11.51 -0.02
CA GLY A 19 -8.18 -12.63 0.71
C GLY A 19 -7.83 -12.23 2.14
N VAL A 20 -8.08 -13.14 3.09
CA VAL A 20 -7.66 -13.00 4.49
C VAL A 20 -6.92 -14.27 4.87
N LEU A 21 -5.64 -14.13 5.21
CA LEU A 21 -4.83 -15.22 5.78
C LEU A 21 -4.61 -14.93 7.26
N VAL A 22 -4.95 -15.88 8.12
CA VAL A 22 -4.69 -15.79 9.55
C VAL A 22 -3.66 -16.85 9.89
N LEU A 23 -2.51 -16.40 10.38
CA LEU A 23 -1.43 -17.27 10.85
C LEU A 23 -1.42 -17.20 12.38
N SER A 24 -1.46 -18.36 13.03
CA SER A 24 -1.31 -18.50 14.48
C SER A 24 0.08 -19.01 14.83
N GLU A 25 0.56 -18.68 16.03
CA GLU A 25 1.82 -19.20 16.59
C GLU A 25 3.07 -18.88 15.75
N MET A 26 3.05 -17.77 15.01
CA MET A 26 4.21 -17.31 14.23
C MET A 26 5.18 -16.51 15.10
N ALA A 27 6.47 -16.84 15.00
CA ALA A 27 7.55 -16.00 15.51
C ALA A 27 7.91 -14.93 14.46
N ASN A 28 7.38 -13.71 14.64
CA ASN A 28 7.64 -12.56 13.74
C ASN A 28 8.65 -11.56 14.35
N HIS A 29 9.75 -12.07 14.88
CA HIS A 29 10.80 -11.28 15.50
C HIS A 29 12.17 -11.63 14.91
N GLY A 30 13.12 -10.71 15.09
CA GLY A 30 14.47 -10.85 14.54
C GLY A 30 14.58 -10.37 13.10
N GLU A 31 15.80 -10.35 12.61
CA GLU A 31 16.14 -9.93 11.25
C GLU A 31 16.48 -11.18 10.43
N GLN A 32 15.90 -11.27 9.24
CA GLN A 32 16.21 -12.33 8.28
C GLN A 32 16.89 -11.69 7.08
N GLU A 33 18.15 -12.06 6.82
CA GLU A 33 18.98 -11.45 5.77
C GLU A 33 18.30 -11.48 4.39
N ASP A 34 17.62 -12.57 4.06
CA ASP A 34 16.88 -12.69 2.80
C ASP A 34 15.72 -11.68 2.68
N VAL A 35 14.99 -11.46 3.78
CA VAL A 35 13.88 -10.48 3.82
C VAL A 35 14.43 -9.06 3.71
N VAL A 36 15.54 -8.78 4.40
CA VAL A 36 16.21 -7.48 4.32
C VAL A 36 16.71 -7.22 2.90
N ARG A 37 17.30 -8.23 2.24
CA ARG A 37 17.74 -8.13 0.84
C ARG A 37 16.58 -7.80 -0.08
N LEU A 38 15.44 -8.50 0.04
CA LEU A 38 14.24 -8.22 -0.74
C LEU A 38 13.70 -6.81 -0.49
N LEU A 39 13.73 -6.34 0.75
CA LEU A 39 13.33 -4.97 1.10
C LEU A 39 14.24 -3.93 0.42
N ARG A 40 15.56 -4.10 0.51
CA ARG A 40 16.53 -3.17 -0.12
C ARG A 40 16.41 -3.16 -1.64
N GLU A 41 16.13 -4.30 -2.25
CA GLU A 41 15.83 -4.39 -3.67
C GLU A 41 14.56 -3.62 -4.04
N ALA A 42 13.45 -3.83 -3.31
CA ALA A 42 12.21 -3.09 -3.54
C ALA A 42 12.39 -1.57 -3.39
N GLU A 43 13.18 -1.14 -2.40
CA GLU A 43 13.53 0.27 -2.21
C GLU A 43 14.35 0.83 -3.38
N ARG A 44 15.34 0.08 -3.87
CA ARG A 44 16.15 0.47 -5.03
C ARG A 44 15.29 0.61 -6.27
N THR A 45 14.46 -0.40 -6.59
CA THR A 45 13.53 -0.35 -7.73
C THR A 45 12.56 0.83 -7.63
N ALA A 46 12.09 1.17 -6.43
CA ALA A 46 11.25 2.34 -6.24
C ALA A 46 11.98 3.65 -6.56
N ARG A 47 13.25 3.79 -6.15
CA ARG A 47 14.08 4.98 -6.45
C ARG A 47 14.45 5.09 -7.93
N GLU A 48 14.64 3.97 -8.61
CA GLU A 48 14.90 3.94 -10.05
C GLU A 48 13.66 4.33 -10.87
N ARG A 49 12.47 3.95 -10.39
CA ARG A 49 11.22 4.12 -11.12
C ARG A 49 10.53 5.47 -10.89
N TYR A 50 10.66 6.05 -9.70
CA TYR A 50 9.85 7.19 -9.28
C TYR A 50 10.67 8.36 -8.78
N THR A 51 10.14 9.57 -8.97
CA THR A 51 10.54 10.78 -8.23
C THR A 51 9.37 11.27 -7.38
N LEU A 52 9.60 12.22 -6.46
CA LEU A 52 8.52 12.77 -5.62
C LEU A 52 7.43 13.47 -6.45
N GLU A 53 7.81 14.01 -7.60
CA GLU A 53 6.97 14.73 -8.55
C GLU A 53 6.15 13.76 -9.38
N THR A 54 6.79 12.72 -9.94
CA THR A 54 6.18 11.77 -10.87
C THR A 54 5.37 10.66 -10.18
N LEU A 55 5.57 10.45 -8.88
CA LEU A 55 4.90 9.39 -8.11
C LEU A 55 3.37 9.41 -8.24
N ARG A 56 2.77 10.59 -8.31
CA ARG A 56 1.30 10.75 -8.37
C ARG A 56 0.71 10.41 -9.74
N ASP A 57 1.55 10.40 -10.78
CA ASP A 57 1.14 10.15 -12.15
C ASP A 57 1.14 8.66 -12.48
N ASP A 58 1.73 7.80 -11.64
CA ASP A 58 1.67 6.36 -11.83
C ASP A 58 0.22 5.86 -11.73
N PRO A 59 -0.31 5.15 -12.76
CA PRO A 59 -1.70 4.70 -12.77
C PRO A 59 -2.09 3.86 -11.54
N LYS A 60 -1.15 3.10 -10.96
CA LYS A 60 -1.40 2.32 -9.75
C LYS A 60 -1.61 3.23 -8.55
N ILE A 61 -0.86 4.33 -8.44
CA ILE A 61 -1.03 5.31 -7.35
C ILE A 61 -2.29 6.15 -7.56
N ALA A 62 -2.54 6.60 -8.79
CA ALA A 62 -3.74 7.36 -9.14
C ALA A 62 -5.03 6.59 -8.79
N SER A 63 -5.07 5.28 -9.08
CA SER A 63 -6.23 4.43 -8.75
C SER A 63 -6.58 4.41 -7.25
N TRP A 64 -5.57 4.40 -6.38
CA TRP A 64 -5.76 4.47 -4.93
C TRP A 64 -6.22 5.84 -4.46
N ARG A 65 -5.69 6.91 -5.06
CA ARG A 65 -6.12 8.28 -4.75
C ARG A 65 -7.58 8.50 -5.14
N GLU A 66 -8.01 7.95 -6.27
CA GLU A 66 -9.41 7.97 -6.72
C GLU A 66 -10.33 7.21 -5.76
N ALA A 67 -9.93 6.00 -5.34
CA ALA A 67 -10.70 5.23 -4.36
C ALA A 67 -10.90 6.02 -3.06
N PHE A 68 -9.85 6.66 -2.54
CA PHE A 68 -9.93 7.50 -1.33
C PHE A 68 -10.92 8.66 -1.50
N MET A 69 -10.90 9.34 -2.65
CA MET A 69 -11.86 10.40 -2.97
C MET A 69 -13.30 9.88 -3.00
N LYS A 70 -13.54 8.71 -3.62
CA LYS A 70 -14.86 8.05 -3.65
C LYS A 70 -15.36 7.67 -2.25
N PHE A 71 -14.47 7.38 -1.31
CA PHE A 71 -14.79 7.15 0.10
C PHE A 71 -14.88 8.44 0.94
N GLY A 72 -14.83 9.63 0.32
CA GLY A 72 -14.93 10.91 1.01
C GLY A 72 -13.67 11.35 1.74
N THR A 73 -12.53 10.69 1.50
CA THR A 73 -11.24 11.04 2.08
C THR A 73 -10.46 11.94 1.12
N ASN A 74 -9.89 13.04 1.63
CA ASN A 74 -8.98 13.88 0.85
C ASN A 74 -7.58 13.23 0.77
N PRO A 75 -7.14 12.70 -0.39
CA PRO A 75 -5.87 11.98 -0.53
C PRO A 75 -4.64 12.90 -0.47
N ASN A 76 -4.82 14.23 -0.43
CA ASN A 76 -3.71 15.15 -0.15
C ASN A 76 -3.47 15.30 1.35
N ARG A 77 -4.51 15.20 2.17
CA ARG A 77 -4.41 15.25 3.64
C ARG A 77 -4.11 13.86 4.22
N TYR A 78 -4.71 12.83 3.63
CA TYR A 78 -4.57 11.43 4.05
C TYR A 78 -4.24 10.55 2.84
N PRO A 79 -2.99 10.58 2.36
CA PRO A 79 -2.59 9.79 1.20
C PRO A 79 -2.67 8.28 1.50
N PRO A 80 -2.96 7.45 0.47
CA PRO A 80 -2.91 6.00 0.60
C PRO A 80 -1.56 5.53 1.14
N SER A 81 -1.56 4.44 1.93
CA SER A 81 -0.35 3.90 2.55
C SER A 81 0.76 3.60 1.53
N ILE A 82 0.40 3.10 0.35
CA ILE A 82 1.34 2.85 -0.75
C ILE A 82 2.05 4.14 -1.22
N GLU A 83 1.35 5.28 -1.30
CA GLU A 83 1.98 6.57 -1.64
C GLU A 83 2.92 7.02 -0.51
N ASN A 84 2.51 6.89 0.76
CA ASN A 84 3.33 7.24 1.91
C ASN A 84 4.62 6.41 2.00
N LEU A 85 4.54 5.09 1.78
CA LEU A 85 5.69 4.20 1.81
C LEU A 85 6.68 4.55 0.70
N LEU A 86 6.20 4.79 -0.52
CA LEU A 86 7.06 5.20 -1.63
C LEU A 86 7.71 6.56 -1.36
N ARG A 87 6.96 7.56 -0.85
CA ARG A 87 7.54 8.86 -0.44
C ARG A 87 8.63 8.71 0.60
N ARG A 88 8.46 7.81 1.58
CA ARG A 88 9.46 7.55 2.61
C ARG A 88 10.75 7.01 2.01
N VAL A 89 10.65 6.02 1.12
CA VAL A 89 11.80 5.45 0.41
C VAL A 89 12.54 6.51 -0.42
N LEU A 90 11.80 7.35 -1.14
CA LEU A 90 12.35 8.44 -1.96
C LEU A 90 13.02 9.54 -1.13
N LYS A 91 12.69 9.67 0.16
CA LYS A 91 13.29 10.63 1.10
C LYS A 91 14.47 10.09 1.89
N GLY A 92 14.86 8.82 1.69
CA GLY A 92 16.01 8.21 2.35
C GLY A 92 15.70 7.03 3.27
N GLY A 93 14.43 6.62 3.41
CA GLY A 93 14.02 5.50 4.27
C GLY A 93 13.71 5.89 5.71
#